data_AF-A0A4T0X2M5-F1
#
_entry.id   AF-A0A4T0X2M5-F1
#
_cell.length_a   1.000
_cell.length_b   1.000
_cell.length_c   1.000
_cell.angle_alpha   90.00
_cell.angle_beta   90.00
_cell.angle_gamma   90.00
#
_symmetry.space_group_name_H-M   'P 1'
#
loop_
_entity.id
_entity.type
_entity.pdbx_description
1 polymer ?
#
loop_
_entity_poly.entity_id
_entity_poly.type
_entity_poly.pdbx_seq_one_letter_code
_entity_poly.pdbx_strand_id
1 'polypeptide(L)'
;MTENKTSAVEIKGSEDFKVVRKFGLNLVFSKDENIIQYVRKIIKQLHKWIFSRKIEWLTMLIVSKETEEISEKWMFHIDVISDTSEEANLDLGSTTLTPIEDIQNGIQTIIRQISASVALLPEFEEPQTFSILVHTIGDIAHSKDWSDAGDMEDLSGENIESVQFNNFKTDVHKVSTFVTYKTRDL
;
A
#
# COMPACT_ATOMS: atom_id res chain seq x y z
N MET A 1 -5.37 11.77 11.14
CA MET A 1 -4.21 12.63 10.80
C MET A 1 -3.49 11.98 9.64
N THR A 2 -3.05 12.75 8.65
CA THR A 2 -2.36 12.20 7.48
C THR A 2 -0.87 12.47 7.59
N GLU A 3 -0.06 11.42 7.60
CA GLU A 3 1.40 11.53 7.59
C GLU A 3 1.96 11.26 6.19
N ASN A 4 2.94 12.06 5.76
CA ASN A 4 3.71 11.91 4.53
C ASN A 4 5.16 11.58 4.86
N LYS A 5 5.76 10.67 4.09
CA LYS A 5 7.21 10.52 4.06
C LYS A 5 7.80 11.36 2.94
N THR A 6 8.48 12.46 3.33
CA THR A 6 8.97 13.58 2.51
C THR A 6 10.10 13.25 1.51
N SER A 7 10.16 12.05 0.94
CA SER A 7 11.13 11.76 -0.13
C SER A 7 10.42 11.03 -1.26
N ALA A 8 10.15 11.76 -2.34
CA ALA A 8 9.74 11.21 -3.62
C ALA A 8 10.88 10.33 -4.16
N VAL A 9 10.62 9.05 -4.34
CA VAL A 9 11.60 8.08 -4.84
C VAL A 9 11.29 7.80 -6.31
N GLU A 10 12.30 7.95 -7.17
CA GLU A 10 12.15 7.69 -8.59
C GLU A 10 11.89 6.20 -8.86
N ILE A 11 10.92 5.92 -9.74
CA ILE A 11 10.60 4.57 -10.20
C ILE A 11 11.72 4.10 -11.14
N LYS A 12 12.21 2.88 -10.89
CA LYS A 12 13.33 2.29 -11.63
C LYS A 12 12.90 1.40 -12.78
N GLY A 13 13.80 1.22 -13.74
CA GLY A 13 13.62 0.32 -14.87
C GLY A 13 13.73 -1.15 -14.46
N SER A 14 13.27 -2.06 -15.33
CA SER A 14 13.24 -3.51 -15.05
C SER A 14 14.59 -4.13 -14.70
N GLU A 15 15.68 -3.55 -15.20
CA GLU A 15 17.08 -3.94 -14.97
C GLU A 15 17.50 -3.79 -13.50
N ASP A 16 16.88 -2.87 -12.77
CA ASP A 16 17.13 -2.62 -11.34
C ASP A 16 16.40 -3.60 -10.42
N PHE A 17 15.72 -4.61 -11.00
CA PHE A 17 15.01 -5.61 -10.22
C PHE A 17 15.48 -7.03 -10.50
N LYS A 18 15.24 -7.90 -9.51
CA LYS A 18 15.48 -9.34 -9.57
C LYS A 18 14.19 -10.10 -9.30
N VAL A 19 14.05 -11.25 -9.93
CA VAL A 19 12.93 -12.16 -9.70
C VAL A 19 13.22 -13.05 -8.48
N VAL A 20 12.26 -13.14 -7.56
CA VAL A 20 12.33 -13.98 -6.36
C VAL A 20 11.02 -14.73 -6.21
N ARG A 21 11.09 -16.03 -5.94
CA ARG A 21 9.90 -16.86 -5.74
C ARG A 21 9.34 -16.69 -4.32
N LYS A 22 8.09 -16.23 -4.19
CA LYS A 22 7.39 -16.05 -2.90
C LYS A 22 5.87 -16.17 -3.09
N PHE A 23 5.15 -16.72 -2.11
CA PHE A 23 3.70 -16.97 -2.19
C PHE A 23 3.28 -17.78 -3.44
N GLY A 24 4.15 -18.70 -3.89
CA GLY A 24 3.94 -19.44 -5.13
C GLY A 24 4.03 -18.60 -6.41
N LEU A 25 4.49 -17.36 -6.35
CA LEU A 25 4.63 -16.42 -7.47
C LEU A 25 6.10 -16.06 -7.71
N ASN A 26 6.40 -15.64 -8.94
CA ASN A 26 7.65 -14.96 -9.29
C ASN A 26 7.43 -13.46 -9.08
N LEU A 27 7.98 -12.91 -8.00
CA LEU A 27 7.85 -11.50 -7.64
C LEU A 27 9.12 -10.73 -7.97
N VAL A 28 8.96 -9.45 -8.24
CA VAL A 28 10.04 -8.55 -8.63
C VAL A 28 10.49 -7.76 -7.40
N PHE A 29 11.77 -7.83 -7.06
CA PHE A 29 12.38 -7.14 -5.92
C PHE A 29 13.47 -6.20 -6.40
N SER A 30 13.54 -5.00 -5.83
CA SER A 30 14.59 -4.03 -6.16
C SER A 30 15.98 -4.60 -5.80
N LYS A 31 16.99 -4.23 -6.59
CA LYS A 31 18.42 -4.42 -6.33
C LYS A 31 19.06 -3.18 -5.69
N ASP A 32 18.38 -2.03 -5.74
CA ASP A 32 18.87 -0.76 -5.20
C ASP A 32 18.74 -0.76 -3.67
N GLU A 33 19.88 -0.79 -2.98
CA GLU A 33 19.90 -0.84 -1.51
C GLU A 33 19.27 0.42 -0.88
N ASN A 34 19.34 1.58 -1.53
CA ASN A 34 18.71 2.80 -1.02
C ASN A 34 17.19 2.68 -1.03
N ILE A 35 16.61 2.18 -2.12
CA ILE A 35 15.16 1.93 -2.23
C ILE A 35 14.75 0.87 -1.20
N ILE A 36 15.50 -0.23 -1.11
CA ILE A 36 15.21 -1.30 -0.15
C ILE A 36 15.24 -0.75 1.28
N GLN A 37 16.24 0.05 1.67
CA GLN A 37 16.33 0.64 3.00
C GLN A 37 15.21 1.65 3.26
N TYR A 38 14.86 2.46 2.26
CA TYR A 38 13.74 3.40 2.34
C TYR A 38 12.42 2.69 2.62
N VAL A 39 12.11 1.62 1.86
CA VAL A 39 10.90 0.80 2.03
C VAL A 39 10.92 0.07 3.37
N ARG A 40 12.06 -0.49 3.80
CA ARG A 40 12.20 -1.12 5.12
C ARG A 40 11.86 -0.18 6.28
N LYS A 41 12.27 1.08 6.21
CA LYS A 41 11.93 2.10 7.23
C LYS A 41 10.41 2.32 7.30
N ILE A 42 9.73 2.39 6.15
CA ILE A 42 8.27 2.53 6.08
C ILE A 42 7.59 1.31 6.72
N ILE A 43 7.95 0.10 6.30
CA ILE A 43 7.37 -1.15 6.81
C ILE A 43 7.53 -1.24 8.33
N LYS A 44 8.70 -0.87 8.87
CA LYS A 44 8.95 -0.87 10.32
C LYS A 44 7.98 0.04 11.08
N GLN A 45 7.63 1.19 10.51
CA GLN A 45 6.70 2.12 11.14
C GLN A 45 5.24 1.66 10.95
N LEU A 46 4.87 1.21 9.74
CA LEU A 46 3.56 0.61 9.46
C LEU A 46 3.26 -0.54 10.42
N HIS A 47 4.24 -1.40 10.71
CA HIS A 47 4.08 -2.48 11.67
C HIS A 47 3.62 -1.98 13.04
N LYS A 48 4.19 -0.88 13.55
CA LYS A 48 3.75 -0.30 14.83
C LYS A 48 2.31 0.17 14.76
N TRP A 49 1.93 0.89 13.70
CA TRP A 49 0.59 1.44 13.56
C TRP A 49 -0.49 0.37 13.35
N ILE A 50 -0.19 -0.68 12.57
CA ILE A 50 -1.08 -1.83 12.37
C ILE A 50 -1.32 -2.54 13.71
N PHE A 51 -0.26 -2.81 14.49
CA PHE A 51 -0.38 -3.45 15.80
C PHE A 51 -1.11 -2.58 16.82
N SER A 52 -0.85 -1.27 16.83
CA SER A 52 -1.54 -0.34 17.71
C SER A 52 -2.96 0.01 17.24
N ARG A 53 -3.43 -0.55 16.11
CA ARG A 53 -4.73 -0.24 15.50
C ARG A 53 -4.96 1.24 15.21
N LYS A 54 -3.88 1.93 14.82
CA LYS A 54 -3.91 3.37 14.56
C LYS A 54 -3.70 3.72 13.08
N ILE A 55 -3.88 2.77 12.18
CA ILE A 55 -3.81 3.00 10.74
C ILE A 55 -5.18 2.74 10.13
N GLU A 56 -5.55 3.57 9.17
CA GLU A 56 -6.80 3.43 8.41
C GLU A 56 -6.50 3.27 6.91
N TRP A 57 -5.60 4.12 6.38
CA TRP A 57 -5.22 4.07 4.96
C TRP A 57 -3.70 4.09 4.79
N LEU A 58 -3.21 3.26 3.87
CA LEU A 58 -1.89 3.42 3.26
C LEU A 58 -2.12 3.80 1.79
N THR A 59 -1.61 4.94 1.37
CA THR A 59 -1.75 5.44 0.00
C THR A 59 -0.38 5.60 -0.63
N MET A 60 -0.20 5.07 -1.83
CA MET A 60 0.97 5.29 -2.68
C MET A 60 0.54 6.13 -3.87
N LEU A 61 1.16 7.28 -4.03
CA LEU A 61 0.94 8.19 -5.14
C LEU A 61 2.09 8.04 -6.13
N ILE A 62 1.76 7.85 -7.41
CA ILE A 62 2.68 7.95 -8.52
C ILE A 62 2.51 9.34 -9.14
N VAL A 63 3.61 10.06 -9.29
CA VAL A 63 3.63 11.49 -9.64
C VAL A 63 4.66 11.73 -10.74
N SER A 64 4.27 12.46 -11.80
CA SER A 64 5.22 12.86 -12.84
C SER A 64 6.25 13.82 -12.27
N LYS A 65 7.52 13.64 -12.63
CA LYS A 65 8.59 14.58 -12.27
C LYS A 65 8.52 15.90 -13.06
N GLU A 66 7.87 15.92 -14.22
CA GLU A 66 7.83 17.11 -15.06
C GLU A 66 6.60 17.98 -14.76
N THR A 67 5.42 17.35 -14.66
CA THR A 67 4.16 18.07 -14.45
C THR A 67 3.77 18.19 -12.98
N GLU A 68 4.38 17.40 -12.10
CA GLU A 68 3.98 17.24 -10.68
C GLU A 68 2.53 16.73 -10.51
N GLU A 69 1.88 16.27 -11.59
CA GLU A 69 0.54 15.69 -11.55
C GLU A 69 0.58 14.24 -11.05
N ILE A 70 -0.43 13.86 -10.27
CA ILE A 70 -0.65 12.48 -9.85
C ILE A 70 -1.16 11.69 -11.06
N SER A 71 -0.45 10.62 -11.44
CA SER A 71 -0.84 9.71 -12.52
C SER A 71 -1.63 8.52 -11.99
N GLU A 72 -1.20 7.97 -10.85
CA GLU A 72 -1.85 6.84 -10.20
C GLU A 72 -1.90 7.03 -8.68
N LYS A 73 -3.01 6.57 -8.07
CA LYS A 73 -3.23 6.57 -6.63
C LYS A 73 -3.64 5.17 -6.19
N TRP A 74 -2.71 4.48 -5.57
CA TRP A 74 -2.90 3.16 -4.99
C TRP A 74 -3.28 3.29 -3.52
N MET A 75 -4.44 2.76 -3.14
CA MET A 75 -4.96 2.88 -1.78
C MET A 75 -5.18 1.50 -1.17
N PHE A 76 -4.72 1.35 0.07
CA PHE A 76 -4.90 0.17 0.89
C PHE A 76 -5.65 0.58 2.16
N HIS A 77 -6.94 0.25 2.21
CA HIS A 77 -7.77 0.43 3.39
C HIS A 77 -7.54 -0.71 4.38
N ILE A 78 -7.39 -0.39 5.65
CA ILE A 78 -7.17 -1.36 6.72
C ILE A 78 -8.30 -1.22 7.73
N ASP A 79 -9.24 -2.15 7.67
CA ASP A 79 -10.32 -2.30 8.64
C ASP A 79 -9.85 -3.18 9.81
N VAL A 80 -10.09 -2.76 11.05
CA VAL A 80 -9.96 -3.63 12.22
C VAL A 80 -11.29 -4.34 12.43
N ILE A 81 -11.30 -5.66 12.24
CA ILE A 81 -12.53 -6.48 12.23
C ILE A 81 -12.71 -7.36 13.48
N SER A 82 -11.74 -7.34 14.40
CA SER A 82 -11.87 -7.99 15.70
C SER A 82 -11.37 -7.11 16.83
N ASP A 83 -12.17 -7.02 17.90
CA ASP A 83 -11.75 -6.49 19.18
C ASP A 83 -11.12 -7.59 20.04
N THR A 84 -10.02 -8.17 19.57
CA THR A 84 -9.13 -8.89 20.49
C THR A 84 -8.38 -7.85 21.31
N SER A 85 -9.07 -7.15 22.20
CA SER A 85 -8.40 -6.44 23.29
C SER A 85 -7.52 -7.44 24.02
N GLU A 86 -6.37 -7.00 24.51
CA GLU A 86 -5.35 -7.83 25.17
C GLU A 86 -5.83 -8.52 26.48
N GLU A 87 -7.15 -8.54 26.73
CA GLU A 87 -7.81 -9.05 27.95
C GLU A 87 -8.95 -10.04 27.64
N ALA A 88 -9.05 -10.56 26.42
CA ALA A 88 -9.85 -11.76 26.18
C ALA A 88 -9.06 -12.97 26.71
N ASN A 89 -9.36 -13.37 27.96
CA ASN A 89 -9.07 -14.70 28.48
C ASN A 89 -9.24 -15.71 27.35
N LEU A 90 -8.15 -16.42 27.03
CA LEU A 90 -8.14 -17.59 26.16
C LEU A 90 -9.01 -18.67 26.83
N ASP A 91 -10.32 -18.53 26.72
CA ASP A 91 -11.23 -19.65 26.86
C ASP A 91 -10.99 -20.54 25.65
N LEU A 92 -10.22 -21.60 25.91
CA LEU A 92 -9.79 -22.66 25.01
C LEU A 92 -11.00 -23.48 24.54
N GLY A 93 -11.90 -22.87 23.77
CA GLY A 93 -13.17 -23.49 23.41
C GLY A 93 -13.59 -23.37 21.95
N SER A 94 -13.44 -22.22 21.30
CA SER A 94 -13.97 -22.05 19.93
C SER A 94 -13.47 -20.79 19.21
N THR A 95 -12.23 -20.78 18.72
CA THR A 95 -11.85 -19.84 17.66
C THR A 95 -10.84 -20.54 16.75
N THR A 96 -11.31 -21.05 15.62
CA THR A 96 -10.42 -21.51 14.56
C THR A 96 -9.75 -20.26 13.98
N LEU A 97 -8.50 -20.02 14.36
CA LEU A 97 -7.67 -18.99 13.72
C LEU A 97 -7.67 -19.22 12.21
N THR A 98 -7.73 -18.14 11.44
CA THR A 98 -7.67 -18.23 9.98
C THR A 98 -6.37 -18.94 9.59
N PRO A 99 -6.44 -20.06 8.85
CA PRO A 99 -5.24 -20.79 8.43
C PRO A 99 -4.26 -19.89 7.68
N ILE A 100 -2.96 -20.07 7.94
CA ILE A 100 -1.92 -19.28 7.27
C ILE A 100 -1.97 -19.43 5.75
N GLU A 101 -2.43 -20.59 5.27
CA GLU A 101 -2.61 -20.91 3.86
C GLU A 101 -3.67 -20.01 3.22
N ASP A 102 -4.81 -19.78 3.89
CA ASP A 102 -5.88 -18.91 3.39
C ASP A 102 -5.41 -17.44 3.31
N ILE A 103 -4.63 -17.00 4.31
CA ILE A 103 -4.02 -15.66 4.30
C ILE A 103 -3.04 -15.54 3.12
N GLN A 104 -2.19 -16.55 2.89
CA GLN A 104 -1.24 -16.57 1.77
C GLN A 104 -1.95 -16.59 0.40
N ASN A 105 -3.04 -17.35 0.27
CA ASN A 105 -3.86 -17.40 -0.94
C ASN A 105 -4.55 -16.06 -1.21
N GLY A 106 -5.02 -15.38 -0.16
CA GLY A 106 -5.52 -14.00 -0.24
C GLY A 106 -4.46 -13.04 -0.78
N ILE A 107 -3.27 -13.02 -0.15
CA ILE A 107 -2.13 -12.20 -0.59
C ILE A 107 -1.75 -12.51 -2.05
N GLN A 108 -1.69 -13.80 -2.41
CA GLN A 108 -1.37 -14.23 -3.77
C GLN A 108 -2.39 -13.66 -4.79
N THR A 109 -3.67 -13.70 -4.45
CA THR A 109 -4.75 -13.18 -5.29
C THR A 109 -4.59 -11.68 -5.54
N ILE A 110 -4.33 -10.90 -4.48
CA ILE A 110 -4.09 -9.45 -4.59
C ILE A 110 -2.89 -9.16 -5.48
N ILE A 111 -1.77 -9.86 -5.28
CA ILE A 111 -0.57 -9.64 -6.10
C ILE A 111 -0.85 -9.93 -7.58
N ARG A 112 -1.62 -10.99 -7.89
CA ARG A 112 -2.02 -11.28 -9.28
C ARG A 112 -2.91 -10.20 -9.85
N GLN A 113 -3.85 -9.65 -9.07
CA GLN A 113 -4.72 -8.57 -9.52
C GLN A 113 -3.95 -7.27 -9.77
N ILE A 114 -3.01 -6.90 -8.88
CA ILE A 114 -2.08 -5.77 -9.10
C ILE A 114 -1.29 -5.98 -10.39
N SER A 115 -0.78 -7.20 -10.62
CA SER A 115 -0.02 -7.50 -11.85
C SER A 115 -0.87 -7.43 -13.10
N ALA A 116 -2.14 -7.86 -13.02
CA ALA A 116 -3.08 -7.83 -14.14
C ALA A 116 -3.55 -6.40 -14.45
N SER A 117 -3.69 -5.53 -13.44
CA SER A 117 -4.12 -4.15 -13.66
C SER A 117 -3.10 -3.32 -14.40
N VAL A 118 -1.80 -3.66 -14.36
CA VAL A 118 -0.75 -2.94 -15.12
C VAL A 118 -1.08 -2.86 -16.63
N ALA A 119 -1.80 -3.85 -17.17
CA ALA A 119 -2.23 -3.82 -18.58
C ALA A 119 -3.34 -2.80 -18.89
N LEU A 120 -3.98 -2.26 -17.85
CA LEU A 120 -5.02 -1.22 -17.94
C LEU A 120 -4.48 0.17 -17.63
N LEU A 121 -3.29 0.26 -17.02
CA LEU A 121 -2.68 1.53 -16.64
C LEU A 121 -1.99 2.15 -17.85
N PRO A 122 -2.07 3.49 -18.03
CA PRO A 122 -1.32 4.17 -19.07
C PRO A 122 0.18 3.96 -18.90
N GLU A 123 0.91 3.81 -20.01
CA GLU A 123 2.36 3.81 -19.96
C GLU A 123 2.90 5.19 -19.55
N PHE A 124 3.98 5.20 -18.77
CA PHE A 124 4.67 6.43 -18.40
C PHE A 124 5.48 6.97 -19.58
N GLU A 125 5.17 8.19 -20.00
CA GLU A 125 5.93 8.91 -21.04
C GLU A 125 7.14 9.63 -20.44
N GLU A 126 7.09 9.89 -19.13
CA GLU A 126 8.07 10.68 -18.39
C GLU A 126 8.49 9.96 -17.10
N PRO A 127 9.69 10.24 -16.56
CA PRO A 127 10.12 9.70 -15.28
C PRO A 127 9.12 9.99 -14.16
N GLN A 128 8.67 8.93 -13.48
CA GLN A 128 7.75 9.03 -12.36
C GLN A 128 8.49 8.90 -11.03
N THR A 129 7.92 9.51 -9.99
CA THR A 129 8.28 9.25 -8.61
C THR A 129 7.10 8.62 -7.87
N PHE A 130 7.37 7.92 -6.79
CA PHE A 130 6.34 7.52 -5.85
C PHE A 130 6.52 8.16 -4.48
N SER A 131 5.40 8.47 -3.84
CA SER A 131 5.30 8.98 -2.48
C SER A 131 4.34 8.12 -1.66
N ILE A 132 4.62 7.96 -0.37
CA ILE A 132 3.81 7.14 0.54
C ILE A 132 3.17 8.04 1.60
N LEU A 133 1.84 7.95 1.68
CA LEU A 133 1.00 8.60 2.67
C LEU A 133 0.36 7.56 3.57
N VAL A 134 0.21 7.89 4.85
CA VAL A 134 -0.47 7.04 5.82
C VAL A 134 -1.49 7.87 6.55
N HIS A 135 -2.75 7.44 6.50
CA HIS A 135 -3.80 7.99 7.34
C HIS A 135 -3.87 7.20 8.65
N THR A 136 -3.71 7.92 9.76
CA THR A 136 -3.74 7.34 11.10
C THR A 136 -4.93 7.82 11.91
N ILE A 137 -5.37 6.96 12.83
CA ILE A 137 -6.49 7.23 13.74
C ILE A 137 -5.97 7.90 15.01
N GLY A 138 -6.52 9.09 15.31
CA GLY A 138 -6.16 9.90 16.47
C GLY A 138 -4.80 10.62 16.34
N ASP A 139 -4.43 11.35 17.40
CA ASP A 139 -3.14 12.02 17.50
C ASP A 139 -2.03 11.01 17.82
N ILE A 140 -1.06 10.91 16.92
CA ILE A 140 0.14 10.09 17.10
C ILE A 140 1.34 11.02 17.11
N ALA A 141 2.27 10.79 18.03
CA ALA A 141 3.54 11.52 18.02
C ALA A 141 4.27 11.22 16.70
N HIS A 142 4.51 12.26 15.89
CA HIS A 142 5.20 12.13 14.61
C HIS A 142 6.53 11.42 14.81
N SER A 143 6.77 10.39 13.99
CA SER A 143 8.11 9.85 13.83
C SER A 143 8.97 10.91 13.13
N LYS A 144 10.25 11.08 13.51
CA LYS A 144 11.17 12.04 12.86
C LYS A 144 11.22 11.94 11.33
N ASP A 145 10.97 10.76 10.78
CA ASP A 145 11.00 10.48 9.35
C ASP A 145 9.66 10.74 8.62
N TRP A 146 8.61 11.15 9.34
CA TRP A 146 7.27 11.41 8.80
C TRP A 146 6.85 12.83 9.17
N SER A 147 6.44 13.61 8.17
CA SER A 147 5.88 14.95 8.35
C SER A 147 4.38 14.88 8.15
N ASP A 148 3.64 15.90 8.59
CA ASP A 148 2.26 16.04 8.16
C ASP A 148 2.20 16.10 6.63
N ALA A 149 1.39 15.22 6.04
CA ALA A 149 0.88 15.48 4.72
C ALA A 149 -0.13 16.61 4.95
N GLY A 150 0.09 17.79 4.36
CA GLY A 150 -0.99 18.78 4.27
C GLY A 150 -2.19 18.20 3.50
N ASP A 151 -3.09 19.06 3.05
CA ASP A 151 -4.12 18.67 2.09
C ASP A 151 -3.43 18.29 0.77
N MET A 152 -3.09 17.00 0.61
CA MET A 152 -2.49 16.49 -0.62
C MET A 152 -3.60 16.22 -1.61
N GLU A 153 -3.49 16.83 -2.80
CA GLU A 153 -4.53 16.84 -3.82
C GLU A 153 -4.93 15.42 -4.25
N ASP A 154 -6.21 15.25 -4.55
CA ASP A 154 -6.68 14.03 -5.20
C ASP A 154 -6.39 14.07 -6.71
N LEU A 155 -6.47 12.92 -7.36
CA LEU A 155 -6.55 12.88 -8.82
C LEU A 155 -7.71 13.78 -9.27
N SER A 156 -7.39 14.80 -10.06
CA SER A 156 -8.35 15.79 -10.53
C SER A 156 -8.31 15.86 -12.06
N GLY A 157 -9.45 16.23 -12.66
CA GLY A 157 -9.61 16.31 -14.11
C GLY A 157 -10.66 15.35 -14.67
N GLU A 158 -10.69 15.25 -16.00
CA GLU A 158 -11.54 14.31 -16.73
C GLU A 158 -10.84 12.94 -16.86
N ASN A 159 -11.60 11.90 -17.23
CA ASN A 159 -11.06 10.58 -17.55
C ASN A 159 -10.32 9.90 -16.37
N ILE A 160 -10.99 9.84 -15.22
CA ILE A 160 -10.49 9.13 -14.03
C ILE A 160 -11.23 7.80 -13.90
N GLU A 161 -10.50 6.71 -13.86
CA GLU A 161 -11.04 5.38 -13.56
C GLU A 161 -10.56 4.90 -12.19
N SER A 162 -11.40 4.12 -11.53
CA SER A 162 -11.08 3.47 -10.26
C SER A 162 -11.42 1.99 -10.31
N VAL A 163 -10.46 1.17 -9.94
CA VAL A 163 -10.58 -0.29 -9.89
C VAL A 163 -10.41 -0.75 -8.46
N GLN A 164 -11.41 -1.48 -7.97
CA GLN A 164 -11.35 -2.16 -6.68
C GLN A 164 -10.90 -3.61 -6.87
N PHE A 165 -9.88 -4.02 -6.12
CA PHE A 165 -9.42 -5.40 -6.08
C PHE A 165 -10.17 -6.21 -5.02
N ASN A 166 -9.89 -7.52 -4.97
CA ASN A 166 -10.43 -8.34 -3.89
C ASN A 166 -9.93 -7.81 -2.54
N ASN A 167 -10.65 -8.17 -1.48
CA ASN A 167 -10.15 -8.00 -0.13
C ASN A 167 -9.51 -9.32 0.33
N PHE A 168 -8.59 -9.21 1.29
CA PHE A 168 -8.20 -10.35 2.10
C PHE A 168 -8.30 -9.96 3.57
N LYS A 169 -8.44 -10.96 4.44
CA LYS A 169 -8.56 -10.74 5.88
C LYS A 169 -7.68 -11.72 6.65
N THR A 170 -7.22 -11.27 7.79
CA THR A 170 -6.75 -12.10 8.89
C THR A 170 -7.87 -12.19 9.93
N ASP A 171 -7.58 -12.74 11.11
CA ASP A 171 -8.53 -12.71 12.22
C ASP A 171 -8.75 -11.28 12.76
N VAL A 172 -7.79 -10.38 12.55
CA VAL A 172 -7.78 -9.03 13.16
C VAL A 172 -8.03 -7.92 12.15
N HIS A 173 -7.49 -8.04 10.95
CA HIS A 173 -7.50 -6.99 9.94
C HIS A 173 -8.14 -7.47 8.65
N LYS A 174 -8.89 -6.60 7.99
CA LYS A 174 -9.29 -6.76 6.59
C LYS A 174 -8.64 -5.66 5.77
N VAL A 175 -8.03 -6.05 4.65
CA VAL A 175 -7.37 -5.12 3.73
C VAL A 175 -8.16 -5.06 2.43
N SER A 176 -8.56 -3.85 2.04
CA SER A 176 -9.19 -3.59 0.74
C SER A 176 -8.25 -2.75 -0.11
N THR A 177 -8.04 -3.13 -1.37
CA THR A 177 -7.10 -2.44 -2.27
C THR A 177 -7.84 -1.78 -3.41
N PHE A 178 -7.43 -0.56 -3.74
CA PHE A 178 -7.98 0.25 -4.82
C PHE A 178 -6.84 0.85 -5.62
N VAL A 179 -7.06 1.04 -6.92
CA VAL A 179 -6.22 1.88 -7.75
C VAL A 179 -7.11 2.87 -8.49
N THR A 180 -6.77 4.14 -8.42
CA THR A 180 -7.37 5.20 -9.22
C THR A 180 -6.29 5.74 -10.15
N TYR A 181 -6.60 5.89 -11.43
CA TYR A 181 -5.65 6.36 -12.44
C TYR A 181 -6.36 7.23 -13.47
N LYS A 182 -5.59 8.12 -14.09
CA LYS A 182 -6.07 8.96 -15.20
C LYS A 182 -5.92 8.17 -16.50
N THR A 183 -7.00 7.96 -17.24
CA THR A 183 -6.95 7.39 -18.59
C THR A 183 -6.57 8.44 -19.62
N ARG A 184 -6.08 8.00 -20.78
CA ARG A 184 -5.78 8.89 -21.90
C ARG A 184 -7.08 9.23 -22.62
N ASP A 185 -7.20 10.49 -23.06
CA ASP A 185 -8.24 10.90 -24.00
C ASP A 185 -8.02 10.13 -25.31
N LEU A 186 -9.00 9.30 -25.70
CA LEU A 186 -9.00 8.59 -26.98
C LEU A 186 -9.32 9.52 -28.16
#